data_AF-A7MUK5-F1
#
_entry.id   AF-A7MUK5-F1
#
_cell.length_a   1.000
_cell.length_b   1.000
_cell.length_c   1.000
_cell.angle_alpha   90.00
_cell.angle_beta   90.00
_cell.angle_gamma   90.00
#
_symmetry.space_group_name_H-M   'P 1'
#
loop_
_entity.id
_entity.type
_entity.pdbx_description
1 polymer ?
#
loop_
_entity_poly.entity_id
_entity_poly.type
_entity_poly.pdbx_seq_one_letter_code
_entity_poly.pdbx_strand_id
1 'polypeptide(L)'
;MLSLDDAKIMATISLNGIPFESESYNTLKPSFELVKNILSTLARKYGSQLAIWTHIVKRKERFEANYRFESDFMQRFSDRYLQDFSGEDFFSVRYYITFVLNYKGTLIEGEDELGDILKTSSAALKRFDSKVLEVGDNHRCEHVEFLSYLLNYNDQPKPLASEKVGFVA
;
A
#
# COMPACT_ATOMS: atom_id res chain seq x y z
N MET A 1 2.28 -3.47 11.59
CA MET A 1 1.66 -2.44 12.45
C MET A 1 2.77 -1.61 13.10
N LEU A 2 2.51 -0.36 13.44
CA LEU A 2 3.42 0.52 14.19
C LEU A 2 2.68 1.09 15.41
N SER A 3 3.35 1.13 16.56
CA SER A 3 2.88 1.86 17.74
C SER A 3 3.35 3.32 17.68
N LEU A 4 2.51 4.25 18.09
CA LEU A 4 2.76 5.69 18.15
C LEU A 4 2.72 6.17 19.61
N ASP A 5 3.40 7.28 19.92
CA ASP A 5 3.71 7.79 21.28
C ASP A 5 2.51 8.11 22.21
N ASP A 6 1.25 7.78 21.88
CA ASP A 6 0.03 8.23 22.60
C ASP A 6 -1.09 7.16 22.68
N ALA A 7 -0.79 5.88 22.92
CA ALA A 7 -1.80 4.81 22.83
C ALA A 7 -2.54 4.80 21.48
N LYS A 8 -1.80 5.11 20.42
CA LYS A 8 -2.28 4.99 19.04
C LYS A 8 -1.45 3.93 18.34
N ILE A 9 -2.11 3.14 17.52
CA ILE A 9 -1.46 2.19 16.62
C ILE A 9 -1.89 2.48 15.20
N MET A 10 -1.01 2.18 14.26
CA MET A 10 -1.29 2.38 12.86
C MET A 10 -0.89 1.19 12.00
N ALA A 11 -1.61 1.04 10.89
CA ALA A 11 -1.26 0.14 9.82
C ALA A 11 -1.78 0.68 8.50
N THR A 12 -1.06 0.33 7.44
CA THR A 12 -1.34 0.80 6.09
C THR A 12 -1.59 -0.39 5.17
N ILE A 13 -2.60 -0.28 4.32
CA ILE A 13 -2.88 -1.17 3.20
C ILE A 13 -2.50 -0.44 1.92
N SER A 14 -1.75 -1.10 1.05
CA SER A 14 -1.50 -0.64 -0.33
C SER A 14 -2.44 -1.35 -1.31
N LEU A 15 -2.80 -0.66 -2.39
CA LEU A 15 -3.68 -1.14 -3.46
C LEU A 15 -3.07 -0.75 -4.81
N ASN A 16 -3.11 -1.65 -5.79
CA ASN A 16 -2.77 -1.32 -7.17
C ASN A 16 -3.97 -0.73 -7.94
N GLY A 17 -5.18 -0.84 -7.37
CA GLY A 17 -6.40 -0.29 -7.96
C GLY A 17 -7.01 -1.25 -8.98
N ILE A 18 -7.83 -0.71 -9.88
CA ILE A 18 -8.43 -1.45 -11.00
C ILE A 18 -8.34 -0.61 -12.29
N PRO A 19 -8.18 -1.23 -13.46
CA PRO A 19 -8.12 -0.54 -14.75
C PRO A 19 -9.52 -0.05 -15.14
N PHE A 20 -9.94 1.08 -14.57
CA PHE A 20 -11.32 1.57 -14.66
C PHE A 20 -11.79 1.85 -16.11
N GLU A 21 -10.88 2.17 -17.03
CA GLU A 21 -11.19 2.45 -18.43
C GLU A 21 -11.65 1.21 -19.20
N SER A 22 -11.17 0.03 -18.78
CA SER A 22 -11.48 -1.26 -19.41
C SER A 22 -12.60 -2.00 -18.69
N GLU A 23 -13.07 -1.49 -17.56
CA GLU A 23 -14.06 -2.12 -16.70
C GLU A 23 -15.46 -1.60 -16.94
N SER A 24 -16.45 -2.49 -16.87
CA SER A 24 -17.85 -2.09 -17.06
C SER A 24 -18.39 -1.30 -15.86
N TYR A 25 -19.37 -0.44 -16.09
CA TYR A 25 -20.08 0.26 -14.99
C TYR A 25 -20.69 -0.72 -13.98
N ASN A 26 -21.19 -1.87 -14.46
CA ASN A 26 -21.75 -2.94 -13.62
C ASN A 26 -20.69 -3.60 -12.72
N THR A 27 -19.41 -3.46 -13.04
CA THR A 27 -18.29 -3.86 -12.18
C THR A 27 -17.87 -2.72 -11.25
N LEU A 28 -17.73 -1.50 -11.79
CA LEU A 28 -17.21 -0.34 -11.06
C LEU A 28 -18.16 0.12 -9.96
N LYS A 29 -19.47 0.16 -10.22
CA LYS A 29 -20.45 0.65 -9.24
C LYS A 29 -20.50 -0.23 -7.98
N PRO A 30 -20.62 -1.57 -8.06
CA PRO A 30 -20.51 -2.42 -6.87
C PRO A 30 -19.17 -2.29 -6.14
N SER A 31 -18.07 -2.10 -6.87
CA SER A 31 -16.73 -1.89 -6.28
C SER A 31 -16.68 -0.63 -5.43
N PHE A 32 -17.23 0.46 -5.95
CA PHE A 32 -17.34 1.72 -5.24
C PHE A 32 -18.24 1.60 -4.01
N GLU A 33 -19.41 0.96 -4.16
CA GLU A 33 -20.35 0.73 -3.06
C GLU A 33 -19.72 -0.12 -1.95
N LEU A 34 -18.92 -1.13 -2.30
CA LEU A 34 -18.17 -1.96 -1.36
C LEU A 34 -17.21 -1.10 -0.50
N VAL A 35 -16.35 -0.28 -1.14
CA VAL A 35 -15.42 0.61 -0.43
C VAL A 35 -16.17 1.57 0.48
N LYS A 36 -17.23 2.22 -0.03
CA LYS A 36 -18.08 3.15 0.73
C LYS A 36 -18.69 2.47 1.96
N ASN A 37 -19.21 1.25 1.81
CA ASN A 37 -19.89 0.53 2.87
C ASN A 37 -18.92 0.12 3.99
N ILE A 38 -17.68 -0.28 3.66
CA ILE A 38 -16.66 -0.60 4.66
C ILE A 38 -16.28 0.65 5.44
N LEU A 39 -15.97 1.76 4.75
CA LEU A 39 -15.61 3.01 5.41
C LEU A 39 -16.76 3.50 6.30
N SER A 40 -18.00 3.39 5.84
CA SER A 40 -19.19 3.75 6.63
C SER A 40 -19.36 2.84 7.86
N THR A 41 -19.09 1.54 7.71
CA THR A 41 -19.16 0.57 8.82
C THR A 41 -18.08 0.84 9.85
N LEU A 42 -16.85 1.10 9.42
CA LEU A 42 -15.73 1.46 10.31
C LEU A 42 -16.02 2.77 11.04
N ALA A 43 -16.51 3.79 10.34
CA ALA A 43 -16.88 5.07 10.94
C ALA A 43 -18.00 4.92 12.00
N ARG A 44 -19.01 4.07 11.74
CA ARG A 44 -20.07 3.78 12.72
C ARG A 44 -19.57 3.00 13.94
N LYS A 45 -18.66 2.03 13.73
CA LYS A 45 -18.15 1.17 14.80
C LYS A 45 -17.17 1.90 15.73
N TYR A 46 -16.21 2.61 15.16
CA TYR A 46 -15.10 3.21 15.92
C TYR A 46 -15.26 4.72 16.16
N GLY A 47 -16.10 5.41 15.38
CA GLY A 47 -16.37 6.83 15.56
C GLY A 47 -15.09 7.68 15.61
N SER A 48 -14.94 8.47 16.66
CA SER A 48 -13.78 9.35 16.88
C SER A 48 -12.48 8.62 17.26
N GLN A 49 -12.52 7.29 17.45
CA GLN A 49 -11.34 6.51 17.84
C GLN A 49 -10.51 6.05 16.64
N LEU A 50 -11.06 6.08 15.42
CA LEU A 50 -10.38 5.64 14.21
C LEU A 50 -10.24 6.80 13.21
N ALA A 51 -9.00 7.13 12.87
CA ALA A 51 -8.71 7.96 11.71
C ALA A 51 -8.34 7.09 10.51
N ILE A 52 -8.83 7.47 9.33
CA ILE A 52 -8.56 6.80 8.06
C ILE A 52 -7.97 7.83 7.11
N TRP A 53 -6.74 7.61 6.63
CA TRP A 53 -6.06 8.49 5.68
C TRP A 53 -5.84 7.77 4.36
N THR A 54 -6.24 8.42 3.26
CA THR A 54 -6.09 7.86 1.91
C THR A 54 -5.08 8.67 1.12
N HIS A 55 -4.18 7.99 0.42
CA HIS A 55 -3.15 8.61 -0.40
C HIS A 55 -3.16 8.01 -1.80
N ILE A 56 -2.97 8.88 -2.79
CA ILE A 56 -2.73 8.49 -4.19
C ILE A 56 -1.28 8.86 -4.48
N VAL A 57 -0.45 7.85 -4.72
CA VAL A 57 0.98 8.03 -4.97
C VAL A 57 1.26 7.66 -6.41
N LYS A 58 1.73 8.64 -7.20
CA LYS A 58 2.21 8.41 -8.56
C LYS A 58 3.73 8.37 -8.54
N ARG A 59 4.31 7.28 -9.02
CA ARG A 59 5.76 7.07 -9.04
C ARG A 59 6.24 6.94 -10.47
N LYS A 60 7.41 7.48 -10.73
CA LYS A 60 8.15 7.21 -11.96
C LYS A 60 8.94 5.92 -11.74
N GLU A 61 8.57 4.89 -12.48
CA GLU A 61 9.25 3.61 -12.50
C GLU A 61 10.20 3.56 -13.70
N ARG A 62 11.31 2.84 -13.56
CA ARG A 62 12.12 2.43 -14.70
C ARG A 62 11.80 0.98 -15.00
N PHE A 63 11.48 0.71 -16.25
CA PHE A 63 11.23 -0.66 -16.69
C PHE A 63 12.57 -1.36 -16.94
N GLU A 64 13.07 -2.04 -15.90
CA GLU A 64 14.30 -2.84 -15.94
C GLU A 64 13.96 -4.34 -15.92
N ALA A 65 13.21 -4.82 -16.91
CA ALA A 65 12.88 -6.23 -17.02
C ALA A 65 13.99 -7.00 -17.77
N ASN A 66 14.61 -7.96 -17.10
CA ASN A 66 15.59 -8.88 -17.71
C ASN A 66 14.99 -10.27 -17.84
N TYR A 67 14.43 -10.58 -19.00
CA TYR A 67 13.92 -11.93 -19.29
C TYR A 67 15.02 -12.80 -19.91
N ARG A 68 15.11 -14.05 -19.45
CA ARG A 68 16.01 -15.07 -20.00
C ARG A 68 15.19 -16.24 -20.53
N PHE A 69 15.40 -16.59 -21.79
CA PHE A 69 14.73 -17.70 -22.45
C PHE A 69 15.77 -18.70 -22.98
N GLU A 70 15.45 -19.99 -22.94
CA GLU A 70 16.32 -21.04 -23.49
C GLU A 70 16.38 -21.03 -25.03
N SER A 71 15.36 -20.46 -25.68
CA SER A 71 15.32 -20.31 -27.14
C SER A 71 15.95 -19.01 -27.59
N ASP A 72 16.98 -19.09 -28.44
CA ASP A 72 17.64 -17.93 -29.04
C ASP A 72 16.68 -17.00 -29.79
N PHE A 73 15.63 -17.54 -30.40
CA PHE A 73 14.61 -16.75 -31.07
C PHE A 73 13.78 -15.93 -30.07
N MET A 74 13.34 -16.56 -28.98
CA MET A 74 12.58 -15.89 -27.91
C MET A 74 13.43 -14.85 -27.18
N GLN A 75 14.71 -15.14 -26.95
CA GLN A 75 15.63 -14.18 -26.35
C GLN A 75 15.76 -12.94 -27.24
N ARG A 76 16.10 -13.12 -28.52
CA ARG A 76 16.24 -12.00 -29.47
C ARG A 76 14.94 -11.21 -29.65
N PHE A 77 13.79 -11.87 -29.64
CA PHE A 77 12.49 -11.21 -29.73
C PHE A 77 12.23 -10.35 -28.50
N SER A 78 12.43 -10.92 -27.30
CA SER A 78 12.31 -10.19 -26.04
C SER A 78 13.27 -9.02 -25.98
N ASP A 79 14.56 -9.21 -26.27
CA ASP A 79 15.57 -8.14 -26.23
C ASP A 79 15.19 -6.98 -27.14
N ARG A 80 14.74 -7.28 -28.37
CA ARG A 80 14.32 -6.24 -29.32
C ARG A 80 13.07 -5.50 -28.86
N TYR A 81 12.08 -6.21 -28.32
CA TYR A 81 10.84 -5.61 -27.81
C TYR A 81 11.12 -4.72 -26.59
N LEU A 82 11.93 -5.19 -25.65
CA LEU A 82 12.32 -4.44 -24.44
C LEU A 82 13.19 -3.22 -24.77
N GLN A 83 13.99 -3.29 -25.83
CA GLN A 83 14.83 -2.17 -26.26
C GLN A 83 13.99 -0.93 -26.59
N ASP A 84 12.80 -1.12 -27.18
CA ASP A 84 11.92 -0.01 -27.53
C ASP A 84 11.25 0.62 -26.28
N PHE A 85 11.23 -0.09 -25.14
CA PHE A 85 10.79 0.44 -23.84
C PHE A 85 11.96 0.91 -22.96
N SER A 86 13.19 0.56 -23.31
CA SER A 86 14.39 0.97 -22.58
C SER A 86 14.70 2.45 -22.84
N GLY A 87 14.20 3.32 -21.97
CA GLY A 87 14.41 4.76 -22.03
C GLY A 87 13.15 5.61 -21.84
N GLU A 88 11.96 5.00 -21.86
CA GLU A 88 10.73 5.71 -21.54
C GLU A 88 10.45 5.74 -20.03
N ASP A 89 9.90 6.86 -19.56
CA ASP A 89 9.48 7.03 -18.18
C ASP A 89 8.12 6.35 -17.97
N PHE A 90 8.12 5.24 -17.25
CA PHE A 90 6.87 4.59 -16.84
C PHE A 90 6.35 5.24 -15.57
N PHE A 91 5.03 5.40 -15.47
CA PHE A 91 4.39 5.89 -14.26
C PHE A 91 3.48 4.83 -13.68
N SER A 92 3.72 4.46 -12.42
CA SER A 92 2.83 3.61 -11.64
C SER A 92 1.98 4.45 -10.70
N VAL A 93 0.72 4.05 -10.51
CA VAL A 93 -0.15 4.66 -9.50
C VAL A 93 -0.43 3.62 -8.44
N ARG A 94 -0.16 3.96 -7.18
CA ARG A 94 -0.43 3.12 -6.03
C ARG A 94 -1.27 3.90 -5.03
N TYR A 95 -2.28 3.24 -4.48
CA TYR A 95 -3.16 3.82 -3.48
C TYR A 95 -2.82 3.26 -2.11
N TYR A 96 -2.90 4.09 -1.08
CA TYR A 96 -2.64 3.67 0.29
C TYR A 96 -3.78 4.11 1.20
N ILE A 97 -4.20 3.21 2.08
CA ILE A 97 -5.17 3.47 3.14
C ILE A 97 -4.47 3.20 4.47
N THR A 98 -4.31 4.24 5.27
CA THR A 98 -3.72 4.15 6.61
C THR A 98 -4.81 4.27 7.66
N PHE A 99 -4.87 3.29 8.54
CA PHE A 99 -5.74 3.27 9.71
C PHE A 99 -4.91 3.66 10.92
N VAL A 100 -5.39 4.64 11.68
CA VAL A 100 -4.81 5.06 12.96
C VAL A 100 -5.88 4.88 14.03
N LEU A 101 -5.71 3.87 14.87
CA LEU A 101 -6.64 3.54 15.95
C LEU A 101 -6.10 4.09 17.27
N ASN A 102 -6.90 4.92 17.92
CA ASN A 102 -6.71 5.33 19.31
C ASN A 102 -7.38 4.29 20.20
N TYR A 103 -6.59 3.34 20.70
CA TYR A 103 -7.10 2.21 21.47
C TYR A 103 -7.21 2.57 22.95
N LYS A 104 -8.11 1.89 23.66
CA LYS A 104 -8.24 2.00 25.11
C LYS A 104 -7.66 0.75 25.75
N GLY A 105 -7.02 0.90 26.91
CA GLY A 105 -6.47 -0.23 27.64
C GLY A 105 -5.05 -0.60 27.21
N THR A 106 -4.83 -1.87 26.94
CA THR A 106 -3.49 -2.42 26.66
C THR A 106 -3.14 -2.40 25.19
N LEU A 107 -1.84 -2.41 24.87
CA LEU A 107 -1.37 -2.46 23.48
C LEU A 107 -1.89 -3.69 22.73
N ILE A 108 -1.99 -4.84 23.41
CA ILE A 108 -2.44 -6.11 22.83
C ILE A 108 -3.90 -6.00 22.36
N GLU A 109 -4.77 -5.42 23.18
CA GLU A 109 -6.18 -5.18 22.80
C GLU A 109 -6.28 -4.25 21.59
N GLY A 110 -5.44 -3.22 21.53
CA GLY A 110 -5.31 -2.38 20.35
C GLY A 110 -4.89 -3.17 19.11
N GLU A 111 -3.82 -3.97 19.21
CA GLU A 111 -3.31 -4.79 18.11
C GLU A 111 -4.37 -5.76 17.56
N ASP A 112 -5.15 -6.38 18.44
CA ASP A 112 -6.27 -7.25 18.07
C ASP A 112 -7.37 -6.46 17.33
N GLU A 113 -7.78 -5.32 17.87
CA GLU A 113 -8.80 -4.46 17.24
C GLU A 113 -8.36 -3.95 15.86
N LEU A 114 -7.13 -3.48 15.74
CA LEU A 114 -6.57 -3.04 14.46
C LEU A 114 -6.40 -4.24 13.51
N GLY A 115 -6.04 -5.41 14.03
CA GLY A 115 -5.98 -6.66 13.28
C GLY A 115 -7.31 -7.01 12.62
N ASP A 116 -8.41 -6.85 13.35
CA ASP A 116 -9.76 -7.06 12.82
C ASP A 116 -10.15 -6.03 11.75
N ILE A 117 -9.78 -4.76 11.94
CA ILE A 117 -9.94 -3.71 10.93
C ILE A 117 -9.18 -4.09 9.65
N LEU A 118 -7.93 -4.52 9.77
CA LEU A 118 -7.09 -4.91 8.64
C LEU A 118 -7.63 -6.14 7.92
N LYS A 119 -8.03 -7.19 8.65
CA LYS A 119 -8.65 -8.40 8.06
C LYS A 119 -9.90 -8.07 7.27
N THR A 120 -10.81 -7.29 7.87
CA THR A 120 -12.07 -6.90 7.23
C THR A 120 -11.81 -6.05 6.00
N SER A 121 -10.93 -5.05 6.12
CA SER A 121 -10.61 -4.13 5.03
C SER A 121 -9.88 -4.83 3.89
N SER A 122 -8.86 -5.65 4.18
CA SER A 122 -8.11 -6.38 3.16
C SER A 122 -8.98 -7.42 2.45
N ALA A 123 -9.82 -8.16 3.16
CA ALA A 123 -10.72 -9.14 2.54
C ALA A 123 -11.63 -8.50 1.48
N ALA A 124 -12.17 -7.31 1.79
CA ALA A 124 -13.05 -6.62 0.88
C ALA A 124 -12.31 -5.82 -0.20
N LEU A 125 -11.09 -5.36 0.08
CA LEU A 125 -10.24 -4.66 -0.88
C LEU A 125 -9.42 -5.59 -1.76
N LYS A 126 -9.50 -6.91 -1.56
CA LYS A 126 -8.75 -7.93 -2.32
C LYS A 126 -8.83 -7.76 -3.83
N ARG A 127 -9.99 -7.32 -4.34
CA ARG A 127 -10.22 -7.08 -5.78
C ARG A 127 -9.37 -5.96 -6.39
N PHE A 128 -8.78 -5.10 -5.56
CA PHE A 128 -7.90 -4.00 -5.96
C PHE A 128 -6.41 -4.36 -5.77
N ASP A 129 -6.12 -5.67 -5.65
CA ASP A 129 -4.81 -6.22 -5.35
C ASP A 129 -4.22 -5.61 -4.07
N SER A 130 -4.96 -5.79 -2.97
CA SER A 130 -4.61 -5.21 -1.68
C SER A 130 -3.52 -6.00 -0.97
N LYS A 131 -2.52 -5.28 -0.44
CA LYS A 131 -1.49 -5.83 0.43
C LYS A 131 -1.36 -4.99 1.70
N VAL A 132 -1.46 -5.62 2.87
CA VAL A 132 -1.09 -4.97 4.14
C VAL A 132 0.41 -4.76 4.14
N LEU A 133 0.87 -3.55 4.47
CA LEU A 133 2.31 -3.29 4.56
C LEU A 133 2.91 -4.07 5.73
N GLU A 134 4.06 -4.69 5.50
CA GLU A 134 4.66 -5.66 6.43
C GLU A 134 6.13 -5.30 6.75
N VAL A 135 6.68 -6.05 7.69
CA VAL A 135 8.12 -6.04 7.98
C VAL A 135 8.75 -7.19 7.20
N GLY A 136 9.58 -6.87 6.21
CA GLY A 136 10.21 -7.87 5.34
C GLY A 136 11.53 -8.43 5.90
N ASP A 137 12.02 -9.51 5.26
CA ASP A 137 13.15 -10.34 5.72
C ASP A 137 14.46 -9.56 5.98
N ASN A 138 14.69 -8.44 5.29
CA ASN A 138 15.87 -7.59 5.46
C ASN A 138 15.71 -6.51 6.55
N HIS A 139 14.88 -6.74 7.56
CA HIS A 139 14.52 -5.74 8.56
C HIS A 139 13.96 -4.46 7.92
N ARG A 140 13.34 -4.57 6.74
CA ARG A 140 12.74 -3.43 6.05
C ARG A 140 11.32 -3.26 6.57
N CYS A 141 10.98 -2.07 7.05
CA CYS A 141 9.63 -1.78 7.50
C CYS A 141 8.88 -0.99 6.44
N GLU A 142 7.98 -1.65 5.69
CA GLU A 142 7.24 -1.00 4.60
C GLU A 142 6.40 0.18 5.09
N HIS A 143 5.91 0.15 6.35
CA HIS A 143 5.23 1.28 6.96
C HIS A 143 6.14 2.51 7.12
N VAL A 144 7.38 2.31 7.59
CA VAL A 144 8.36 3.39 7.77
C VAL A 144 8.83 3.93 6.42
N GLU A 145 9.04 3.06 5.44
CA GLU A 145 9.36 3.45 4.06
C GLU A 145 8.25 4.31 3.47
N PHE A 146 6.99 3.91 3.63
CA PHE A 146 5.83 4.69 3.19
C PHE A 146 5.77 6.08 3.87
N LEU A 147 5.89 6.14 5.19
CA LEU A 147 5.88 7.42 5.92
C LEU A 147 7.07 8.31 5.53
N SER A 148 8.25 7.73 5.39
CA SER A 148 9.45 8.44 4.94
C SER A 148 9.28 8.98 3.52
N TYR A 149 8.67 8.20 2.63
CA TYR A 149 8.35 8.63 1.28
C TYR A 149 7.39 9.84 1.31
N LEU A 150 6.35 9.80 2.14
CA LEU A 150 5.43 10.93 2.27
C LEU A 150 6.12 12.22 2.75
N LEU A 151 7.14 12.09 3.61
CA LEU A 151 7.87 13.24 4.17
C LEU A 151 8.97 13.77 3.24
N ASN A 152 9.72 12.88 2.59
CA ASN A 152 10.95 13.24 1.87
C ASN A 152 10.82 13.13 0.35
N TYR A 153 9.69 12.61 -0.16
CA TYR A 153 9.48 12.31 -1.58
C TYR A 153 10.59 11.45 -2.20
N ASN A 154 11.20 10.59 -1.38
CA ASN A 154 12.34 9.75 -1.77
C ASN A 154 12.11 8.31 -1.29
N ASP A 155 12.11 7.37 -2.23
CA ASP A 155 12.01 5.93 -1.98
C ASP A 155 13.38 5.38 -1.60
N GLN A 156 13.75 5.53 -0.33
CA GLN A 156 14.92 4.85 0.22
C GLN A 156 14.47 3.69 1.11
N PRO A 157 15.04 2.48 0.93
CA PRO A 157 14.79 1.38 1.85
C PRO A 157 15.27 1.77 3.25
N LYS A 158 14.37 1.72 4.23
CA LYS A 158 14.69 2.11 5.61
C LYS A 158 14.65 0.87 6.51
N PRO A 159 15.74 0.59 7.25
CA PRO A 159 15.75 -0.50 8.20
C PRO A 159 14.79 -0.20 9.37
N LEU A 160 14.41 -1.25 10.10
CA LEU A 160 13.77 -1.16 11.41
C LEU A 160 14.72 -0.44 12.35
N ALA A 161 14.49 0.85 12.54
CA ALA A 161 15.18 1.65 13.54
C ALA A 161 14.18 2.01 14.65
N SER A 162 14.65 2.02 15.90
CA SER A 162 13.90 2.56 17.05
C SER A 162 13.82 4.10 17.04
N GLU A 163 14.38 4.75 16.02
CA GLU A 163 14.44 6.20 15.90
C GLU A 163 13.15 6.76 15.28
N LYS A 164 12.78 7.98 15.68
CA LYS A 164 11.65 8.69 15.09
C LYS A 164 11.89 8.87 13.58
N VAL A 165 10.87 8.61 12.77
CA VAL A 165 10.92 8.89 11.33
C VAL A 165 11.08 10.40 11.13
N GLY A 166 12.32 10.83 10.92
CA GLY A 166 12.70 12.24 10.76
C GLY A 166 12.79 12.67 9.29
N PHE A 167 12.81 13.98 9.09
CA PHE A 167 13.20 14.61 7.82
C PHE A 167 14.65 14.23 7.52
N VAL A 168 14.91 13.75 6.31
CA VAL A 168 16.27 13.69 5.77
C VAL A 168 16.40 14.91 4.88
N ALA A 169 16.96 15.99 5.42
CA ALA A 169 17.30 17.19 4.67
C ALA A 169 18.53 16.96 3.79
#